data_AF-A0A963D2X5-F1
#
_entry.id   AF-A0A963D2X5-F1
#
_cell.length_a   1.000
_cell.length_b   1.000
_cell.length_c   1.000
_cell.angle_alpha   90.00
_cell.angle_beta   90.00
_cell.angle_gamma   90.00
#
_symmetry.space_group_name_H-M   'P 1'
#
loop_
_entity.id
_entity.type
_entity.pdbx_description
1 polymer ?
#
loop_
_entity_poly.entity_id
_entity_poly.type
_entity_poly.pdbx_seq_one_letter_code
_entity_poly.pdbx_strand_id
1 'polypeptide(L)'
;MNSLQLVEAMASLSAAMVEAARANDWPRLTDLQQRQAGLRERLAALEPAGRQAGDVDEAGLRRKAQLIAAMLEDDKAVRAELEPWLASARKMLFTDPRSRNMRAAYGAMKP
;
A
#
# COMPACT_ATOMS: atom_id res chain seq x y z
N MET A 1 16.83 -16.84 -5.79
CA MET A 1 15.49 -16.34 -6.18
C MET A 1 15.66 -15.67 -7.53
N ASN A 2 14.98 -16.18 -8.57
CA ASN A 2 14.94 -15.52 -9.88
C ASN A 2 13.89 -14.39 -9.88
N SER A 3 13.78 -13.64 -10.98
CA SER A 3 12.88 -12.49 -11.05
C SER A 3 11.39 -12.89 -10.95
N LEU A 4 11.00 -14.08 -11.43
CA LEU A 4 9.64 -14.60 -11.30
C LEU A 4 9.27 -14.91 -9.84
N GLN A 5 10.15 -15.61 -9.11
CA GLN A 5 9.93 -15.96 -7.70
C GLN A 5 9.80 -14.71 -6.81
N LEU A 6 10.51 -13.62 -7.14
CA LEU A 6 10.35 -12.35 -6.43
C LEU A 6 8.96 -11.75 -6.65
N VAL A 7 8.46 -11.78 -7.89
CA VAL A 7 7.12 -11.28 -8.21
C VAL A 7 6.04 -12.15 -7.56
N GLU A 8 6.21 -13.47 -7.52
CA GLU A 8 5.30 -14.38 -6.80
C GLU A 8 5.25 -14.08 -5.29
N ALA A 9 6.41 -13.86 -4.67
CA ALA A 9 6.48 -13.46 -3.28
C ALA A 9 5.82 -12.09 -3.05
N MET A 10 6.02 -11.12 -3.94
CA MET A 10 5.35 -9.81 -3.87
C MET A 10 3.82 -9.92 -4.00
N ALA A 11 3.32 -10.81 -4.86
CA ALA A 11 1.89 -11.06 -5.00
C ALA A 11 1.28 -11.67 -3.73
N SER A 12 1.98 -12.63 -3.10
CA SER A 12 1.53 -13.21 -1.83
C SER A 12 1.44 -12.17 -0.69
N LEU A 13 2.38 -11.21 -0.66
CA LEU A 13 2.35 -10.11 0.31
C LEU A 13 1.20 -9.14 0.02
N SER A 14 0.93 -8.84 -1.25
CA SER A 14 -0.17 -7.97 -1.67
C SER A 14 -1.54 -8.53 -1.25
N ALA A 15 -1.77 -9.83 -1.45
CA ALA A 15 -2.96 -10.51 -0.94
C ALA A 15 -3.06 -10.46 0.59
N ALA A 16 -1.94 -10.65 1.31
CA ALA A 16 -1.90 -10.53 2.76
C ALA A 16 -2.19 -9.09 3.25
N MET A 17 -1.87 -8.07 2.46
CA MET A 17 -2.19 -6.67 2.76
C MET A 17 -3.69 -6.40 2.67
N VAL A 18 -4.41 -7.03 1.72
CA VAL A 18 -5.88 -6.94 1.63
C VAL A 18 -6.53 -7.47 2.92
N GLU A 19 -6.06 -8.62 3.40
CA GLU A 19 -6.57 -9.21 4.64
C GLU A 19 -6.24 -8.36 5.87
N ALA A 20 -5.03 -7.80 5.95
CA ALA A 20 -4.66 -6.87 7.01
C ALA A 20 -5.49 -5.58 6.97
N ALA A 21 -5.80 -5.05 5.79
CA ALA A 21 -6.65 -3.88 5.60
C ALA A 21 -8.08 -4.14 6.08
N ARG A 22 -8.67 -5.28 5.70
CA ARG A 22 -10.00 -5.71 6.19
C ARG A 22 -10.06 -5.88 7.70
N ALA A 23 -9.00 -6.41 8.29
CA ALA A 23 -8.88 -6.55 9.74
C ALA A 23 -8.57 -5.23 10.48
N ASN A 24 -8.35 -4.13 9.77
CA ASN A 24 -7.84 -2.85 10.31
C ASN A 24 -6.52 -3.01 11.09
N ASP A 25 -5.68 -3.97 10.70
CA ASP A 25 -4.39 -4.26 11.34
C ASP A 25 -3.28 -3.41 10.71
N TRP A 26 -3.24 -2.14 11.10
CA TRP A 26 -2.31 -1.14 10.57
C TRP A 26 -0.83 -1.47 10.78
N PRO A 27 -0.40 -1.98 11.97
CA PRO A 27 0.99 -2.40 12.16
C PRO A 27 1.40 -3.49 11.19
N ARG A 28 0.54 -4.51 11.01
CA ARG A 28 0.79 -5.60 10.06
C ARG A 28 0.81 -5.11 8.63
N LEU A 29 -0.09 -4.19 8.25
CA LEU A 29 -0.11 -3.60 6.91
C LEU A 29 1.21 -2.88 6.59
N THR A 30 1.76 -2.16 7.57
CA THR A 30 3.02 -1.41 7.42
C THR A 30 4.22 -2.36 7.29
N ASP A 31 4.30 -3.41 8.11
CA ASP A 31 5.35 -4.43 8.02
C ASP A 31 5.32 -5.18 6.67
N LEU A 32 4.13 -5.55 6.19
CA LEU A 32 3.95 -6.18 4.88
C LEU A 32 4.44 -5.27 3.74
N GLN A 33 4.11 -3.98 3.80
CA GLN A 33 4.55 -3.00 2.80
C GLN A 33 6.08 -2.84 2.78
N GLN A 34 6.72 -2.82 3.95
CA GLN A 34 8.19 -2.75 4.04
C GLN A 34 8.86 -3.99 3.43
N ARG A 35 8.33 -5.18 3.71
CA ARG A 35 8.81 -6.44 3.12
C ARG A 35 8.66 -6.43 1.60
N GLN A 36 7.51 -5.97 1.10
CA GLN A 36 7.26 -5.86 -0.35
C GLN A 36 8.20 -4.84 -1.01
N ALA A 37 8.50 -3.72 -0.35
CA ALA A 37 9.47 -2.73 -0.83
C ALA A 37 10.88 -3.33 -0.97
N GLY A 38 11.33 -4.12 0.01
CA GLY A 38 12.62 -4.81 -0.07
C GLY A 38 12.69 -5.83 -1.23
N LEU A 39 11.60 -6.55 -1.51
CA LEU A 39 11.53 -7.43 -2.68
C LEU A 39 11.57 -6.66 -4.01
N ARG A 40 10.90 -5.50 -4.07
CA ARG A 40 10.93 -4.63 -5.24
C ARG A 40 12.33 -4.09 -5.54
N GLU A 41 13.08 -3.71 -4.51
CA GLU A 41 14.48 -3.26 -4.67
C GLU A 41 15.37 -4.38 -5.21
N ARG A 42 15.20 -5.61 -4.70
CA ARG A 42 15.91 -6.78 -5.22
C ARG A 42 15.55 -7.09 -6.66
N LEU A 43 14.29 -6.94 -7.04
CA LEU A 43 13.84 -7.10 -8.42
C LEU A 43 14.45 -6.03 -9.32
N ALA A 44 14.48 -4.77 -8.89
CA ALA A 44 15.10 -3.67 -9.64
C ALA A 44 16.61 -3.87 -9.85
N ALA A 45 17.30 -4.50 -8.89
CA ALA A 45 18.71 -4.85 -9.02
C ALA A 45 18.94 -6.00 -10.03
N LEU A 46 18.02 -6.97 -10.09
CA LEU A 46 18.08 -8.07 -11.07
C LEU A 46 17.66 -7.64 -12.48
N GLU A 47 16.69 -6.74 -12.58
CA GLU A 47 16.10 -6.25 -13.84
C GLU A 47 16.28 -4.73 -13.98
N PRO A 48 17.53 -4.26 -14.17
CA PRO A 48 17.82 -2.84 -14.22
C PRO A 48 17.12 -2.18 -15.41
N ALA A 49 16.50 -1.03 -15.16
CA ALA A 49 15.69 -0.30 -16.14
C ALA A 49 14.53 -1.11 -16.74
N GLY A 50 13.99 -2.09 -16.00
CA GLY A 50 12.89 -2.93 -16.46
C GLY A 50 13.29 -3.93 -17.55
N ARG A 51 14.60 -4.14 -17.76
CA ARG A 51 15.09 -5.18 -18.66
C ARG A 51 14.90 -6.53 -18.00
N GLN A 52 14.10 -7.37 -18.63
CA GLN A 52 13.87 -8.74 -18.21
C GLN A 52 15.19 -9.49 -18.07
N ALA A 53 15.35 -10.21 -16.96
CA ALA A 53 16.45 -11.15 -16.81
C ALA A 53 16.30 -12.27 -17.87
N GLY A 54 17.39 -12.63 -18.56
CA GLY A 54 17.38 -13.54 -19.72
C GLY A 54 16.97 -14.99 -19.40
N ASP A 55 16.75 -15.28 -18.13
CA ASP A 55 16.41 -16.56 -17.51
C ASP A 55 14.89 -16.78 -17.34
N VAL A 56 14.04 -15.95 -17.95
CA VAL A 56 12.57 -16.11 -17.96
C VAL A 56 12.06 -16.49 -19.35
N ASP A 57 11.39 -17.64 -19.45
CA ASP A 57 10.73 -18.11 -20.66
C ASP A 57 9.37 -17.42 -20.91
N GLU A 58 8.74 -17.70 -22.05
CA GLU A 58 7.46 -17.07 -22.43
C GLU A 58 6.31 -17.45 -21.47
N ALA A 59 6.35 -18.62 -20.87
CA ALA A 59 5.40 -19.03 -19.84
C ALA A 59 5.59 -18.21 -18.54
N GLY A 60 6.84 -18.03 -18.11
CA GLY A 60 7.22 -17.21 -16.97
C GLY A 60 6.89 -15.74 -17.16
N LEU A 61 7.05 -15.21 -18.37
CA LEU A 61 6.62 -13.86 -18.78
C LEU A 61 5.12 -13.66 -18.57
N ARG A 62 4.30 -14.58 -19.10
CA ARG A 62 2.83 -14.53 -18.94
C ARG A 62 2.43 -14.64 -17.47
N ARG A 63 3.08 -15.51 -16.71
CA ARG A 63 2.85 -15.65 -15.27
C ARG A 63 3.17 -14.35 -14.52
N LYS A 64 4.32 -13.73 -14.82
CA LYS A 64 4.72 -12.43 -14.24
C LYS A 64 3.67 -11.35 -14.49
N ALA A 65 3.18 -11.24 -15.72
CA ALA A 65 2.15 -10.26 -16.08
C ALA A 65 0.84 -10.49 -15.31
N GLN A 66 0.41 -11.75 -15.18
CA GLN A 66 -0.78 -12.11 -14.38
C GLN A 66 -0.63 -11.72 -12.91
N LEU A 67 0.55 -11.97 -12.32
CA LEU A 67 0.82 -11.63 -10.92
C LEU A 67 0.83 -10.12 -10.69
N ILE A 68 1.45 -9.36 -11.60
CA ILE A 68 1.46 -7.90 -11.52
C ILE A 68 0.03 -7.35 -11.62
N ALA A 69 -0.79 -7.88 -12.52
CA ALA A 69 -2.19 -7.50 -12.63
C ALA A 69 -2.96 -7.80 -11.34
N ALA A 70 -2.77 -8.97 -10.73
CA ALA A 70 -3.39 -9.33 -9.46
C ALA A 70 -2.97 -8.35 -8.33
N MET A 71 -1.69 -8.03 -8.22
CA MET A 71 -1.19 -7.06 -7.23
C MET A 71 -1.81 -5.67 -7.39
N LEU A 72 -2.05 -5.22 -8.63
CA LEU A 72 -2.71 -3.93 -8.88
C LEU A 72 -4.18 -3.94 -8.44
N GLU A 73 -4.87 -5.08 -8.56
CA GLU A 73 -6.23 -5.22 -8.03
C GLU A 73 -6.25 -5.29 -6.50
N ASP A 74 -5.30 -6.01 -5.89
CA ASP A 74 -5.13 -6.07 -4.44
C ASP A 74 -4.87 -4.66 -3.86
N ASP A 75 -4.00 -3.86 -4.50
CA ASP A 75 -3.74 -2.47 -4.12
C ASP A 75 -4.99 -1.58 -4.18
N LYS A 76 -5.87 -1.79 -5.18
CA LYS A 76 -7.16 -1.09 -5.26
C LYS A 76 -8.08 -1.52 -4.12
N ALA A 77 -8.14 -2.82 -3.82
CA ALA A 77 -8.95 -3.35 -2.74
C ALA A 77 -8.50 -2.79 -1.39
N VAL A 78 -7.19 -2.75 -1.11
CA VAL A 78 -6.64 -2.11 0.08
C VAL A 78 -7.13 -0.66 0.18
N ARG A 79 -6.97 0.16 -0.87
CA ARG A 79 -7.40 1.58 -0.83
C ARG A 79 -8.90 1.74 -0.61
N ALA A 80 -9.72 0.88 -1.21
CA ALA A 80 -11.17 0.91 -1.02
C ALA A 80 -11.57 0.68 0.44
N GLU A 81 -10.82 -0.16 1.17
CA GLU A 81 -11.02 -0.37 2.61
C GLU A 81 -10.45 0.80 3.45
N LEU A 82 -9.32 1.40 3.03
CA LEU A 82 -8.67 2.46 3.81
C LEU A 82 -9.35 3.82 3.69
N GLU A 83 -9.88 4.17 2.51
CA GLU A 83 -10.44 5.49 2.22
C GLU A 83 -11.58 5.91 3.18
N PRO A 84 -12.57 5.04 3.49
CA PRO A 84 -13.63 5.36 4.43
C PRO A 84 -13.09 5.65 5.84
N TRP A 85 -12.14 4.84 6.31
CA TRP A 85 -11.54 5.02 7.63
C TRP A 85 -10.71 6.30 7.71
N LEU A 86 -9.91 6.60 6.68
CA LEU A 86 -9.15 7.85 6.58
C LEU A 86 -10.06 9.08 6.56
N ALA A 87 -11.19 9.00 5.86
CA ALA A 87 -12.19 10.07 5.85
C ALA A 87 -12.80 10.28 7.25
N SER A 88 -13.13 9.20 7.95
CA SER A 88 -13.65 9.22 9.33
C SER A 88 -12.62 9.79 10.31
N ALA A 89 -11.36 9.33 10.26
CA ALA A 89 -10.27 9.81 11.11
C ALA A 89 -9.99 11.31 10.88
N ARG A 90 -9.93 11.75 9.62
CA ARG A 90 -9.82 13.18 9.27
C ARG A 90 -10.97 13.98 9.88
N LYS A 91 -12.22 13.50 9.72
CA LYS A 91 -13.37 14.17 10.32
C LYS A 91 -13.20 14.30 11.83
N MET A 92 -12.85 13.23 12.56
CA MET A 92 -12.65 13.26 14.02
C MET A 92 -11.55 14.23 14.44
N LEU A 93 -10.39 14.20 13.78
CA LEU A 93 -9.26 15.09 14.08
C LEU A 93 -9.59 16.57 13.79
N PHE A 94 -10.41 16.86 12.78
CA PHE A 94 -10.75 18.22 12.38
C PHE A 94 -12.12 18.72 12.88
N THR A 95 -12.92 17.88 13.56
CA THR A 95 -14.18 18.30 14.21
C THR A 95 -14.08 18.46 15.73
N ASP A 96 -12.90 18.24 16.33
CA ASP A 96 -12.68 18.44 17.77
C ASP A 96 -13.11 19.87 18.21
N PRO A 97 -14.14 20.00 19.07
CA PRO A 97 -14.69 21.27 19.55
C PRO A 97 -13.67 22.19 20.23
N ARG A 98 -12.55 21.65 20.75
CA ARG A 98 -11.49 22.47 21.37
C ARG A 98 -10.87 23.47 20.39
N SER A 99 -10.76 23.11 19.11
CA SER A 99 -10.23 23.99 18.06
C SER A 99 -11.19 25.14 17.70
N ARG A 100 -12.52 24.90 17.79
CA ARG A 100 -13.55 25.92 17.57
C ARG A 100 -13.63 26.91 18.73
N ASN A 101 -13.50 26.44 19.97
CA ASN A 101 -13.52 27.31 21.15
C ASN A 101 -12.30 28.26 21.21
N MET A 102 -11.13 27.86 20.73
CA MET A 102 -9.99 28.80 20.63
C MET A 102 -10.24 29.89 19.58
N ARG A 103 -10.79 29.57 18.40
CA ARG A 103 -11.12 30.60 17.40
C ARG A 103 -12.23 31.55 17.86
N ALA A 104 -13.22 31.06 18.61
CA ALA A 104 -14.23 31.92 19.24
C ALA A 104 -13.64 32.81 20.34
N ALA A 105 -12.77 32.27 21.20
CA ALA A 105 -12.12 33.03 22.27
C ALA A 105 -11.14 34.11 21.75
N TYR A 106 -10.36 33.80 20.72
CA TYR A 106 -9.44 34.77 20.10
C TYR A 106 -10.13 35.71 19.09
N GLY A 107 -11.31 35.36 18.57
CA GLY A 107 -12.13 36.23 17.72
C GLY A 107 -13.01 37.21 18.51
N ALA A 108 -13.38 36.88 19.74
CA ALA A 108 -14.14 37.74 20.65
C ALA A 108 -13.26 38.80 21.37
N MET A 109 -11.93 38.66 21.28
CA MET A 109 -10.98 39.65 21.77
C MET A 109 -10.42 40.46 20.60
N LYS A 110 -11.26 41.31 20.01
CA LYS A 110 -10.81 42.46 19.22
C LYS A 110 -11.16 43.74 20.01
N PRO A 111 -10.22 44.68 20.17
CA PRO A 111 -10.47 45.97 20.83
C PRO A 111 -11.45 46.84 20.04
#